data_AF-A0A848TBU3-F1
#
_entry.id   AF-A0A848TBU3-F1
#
_cell.length_a   1.000
_cell.length_b   1.000
_cell.length_c   1.000
_cell.angle_alpha   90.00
_cell.angle_beta   90.00
_cell.angle_gamma   90.00
#
_symmetry.space_group_name_H-M   'P 1'
#
loop_
_entity.id
_entity.type
_entity.pdbx_description
1 polymer ?
#
loop_
_entity_poly.entity_id
_entity_poly.type
_entity_poly.pdbx_seq_one_letter_code
_entity_poly.pdbx_strand_id
1 'polypeptide(L)'
;MVGADTAWIIVATALVLFMTLPGLALFYGGLVRSRNVLSVFMHCYAIACVMSVAWFALGYSIAFGDANAYWGGLGKAFLAGVTADSVSGTLPEVLFFAFQMTFAIITPALIVGAYVERVNFGFVLLFSTLWMLLCYAPVVHWVWGGGLLAGNEDAGIQPLFGAPTADFAGGIVVHQTAGLAALILAVMLGPRRDRTKPPHNPGYV
;
A
#
# COMPACT_ATOMS: atom_id res chain seq x y z
N MET A 1 -16.05 6.51 -19.49
CA MET A 1 -15.11 7.52 -18.97
C MET A 1 -15.85 8.81 -18.71
N VAL A 2 -15.67 9.40 -17.52
CA VAL A 2 -16.25 10.71 -17.16
C VAL A 2 -15.11 11.69 -16.90
N GLY A 3 -15.10 12.82 -17.59
CA GLY A 3 -13.98 13.79 -17.53
C GLY A 3 -13.81 14.41 -16.13
N ALA A 4 -14.90 14.69 -15.43
CA ALA A 4 -14.87 15.21 -14.07
C ALA A 4 -14.27 14.20 -13.09
N ASP A 5 -14.70 12.93 -13.14
CA ASP A 5 -14.15 11.85 -12.32
C ASP A 5 -12.65 11.66 -12.58
N THR A 6 -12.24 11.72 -13.85
CA THR A 6 -10.84 11.61 -14.27
C THR A 6 -10.01 12.74 -13.67
N ALA A 7 -10.45 13.99 -13.79
CA ALA A 7 -9.76 15.14 -13.23
C ALA A 7 -9.63 15.04 -11.70
N TRP A 8 -10.71 14.65 -11.02
CA TRP A 8 -10.69 14.47 -9.57
C TRP A 8 -9.72 13.38 -9.13
N ILE A 9 -9.73 12.22 -9.79
CA ILE A 9 -8.86 11.11 -9.39
C ILE A 9 -7.39 11.39 -9.70
N ILE A 10 -7.06 12.20 -10.71
CA ILE A 10 -5.68 12.69 -10.90
C ILE A 10 -5.23 13.50 -9.68
N VAL A 11 -6.06 14.46 -9.24
CA VAL A 11 -5.76 15.28 -8.05
C VAL A 11 -5.69 14.41 -6.79
N ALA A 12 -6.65 13.50 -6.61
CA ALA A 12 -6.66 12.58 -5.47
C ALA A 12 -5.40 11.69 -5.46
N THR A 13 -4.95 11.19 -6.61
CA THR A 13 -3.71 10.41 -6.73
C THR A 13 -2.51 11.22 -6.23
N ALA A 14 -2.39 12.50 -6.62
CA ALA A 14 -1.33 13.37 -6.12
C ALA A 14 -1.43 13.60 -4.61
N LEU A 15 -2.65 13.79 -4.07
CA LEU A 15 -2.86 13.98 -2.63
C LEU A 15 -2.51 12.72 -1.82
N VAL A 16 -2.87 11.51 -2.29
CA VAL A 16 -2.50 10.27 -1.59
C VAL A 16 -0.99 10.03 -1.67
N LEU A 17 -0.36 10.31 -2.81
CA LEU A 17 1.11 10.24 -2.89
C LEU A 17 1.77 11.24 -1.93
N PHE A 18 1.19 12.44 -1.78
CA PHE A 18 1.67 13.46 -0.85
C PHE A 18 1.62 13.02 0.62
N MET A 19 0.69 12.12 0.98
CA MET A 19 0.66 11.50 2.30
C MET A 19 1.94 10.70 2.60
N THR A 20 2.59 10.11 1.59
CA THR A 20 3.88 9.43 1.77
C THR A 20 5.05 10.39 1.59
N LEU A 21 5.02 11.18 0.51
CA LEU A 21 6.11 12.05 0.06
C LEU A 21 5.63 13.52 0.04
N PRO A 22 5.91 14.31 1.11
CA PRO A 22 6.75 14.02 2.26
C PRO A 22 5.98 13.65 3.54
N GLY A 23 4.66 13.48 3.53
CA GLY A 23 3.85 13.35 4.76
C GLY A 23 4.39 12.36 5.80
N LEU A 24 4.50 11.07 5.46
CA LEU A 24 5.04 10.04 6.34
C LEU A 24 6.54 10.23 6.64
N ALA A 25 7.30 10.74 5.67
CA ALA A 25 8.73 11.02 5.87
C ALA A 25 8.93 12.08 6.98
N LEU A 26 8.11 13.13 6.97
CA LEU A 26 8.10 14.16 8.01
C LEU A 26 7.58 13.60 9.34
N PHE A 27 6.44 12.92 9.32
CA PHE A 27 5.81 12.35 10.52
C PHE A 27 6.77 11.42 11.28
N TYR A 28 7.34 10.42 10.60
CA TYR A 28 8.33 9.54 11.23
C TYR A 28 9.66 10.25 11.51
N GLY A 29 10.05 11.22 10.67
CA GLY A 29 11.23 12.06 10.88
C GLY A 29 11.15 12.86 12.19
N GLY A 30 9.96 13.33 12.57
CA GLY A 30 9.72 14.02 13.84
C GLY A 30 9.83 13.11 15.06
N LEU A 31 9.43 11.83 14.91
CA LEU A 31 9.39 10.84 15.99
C LEU A 31 10.72 10.11 16.24
N VAL A 32 11.64 10.08 15.26
CA VAL A 32 12.98 9.49 15.42
C VAL A 32 13.97 10.46 16.05
N ARG A 33 15.21 10.01 16.27
CA ARG A 33 16.32 10.88 16.71
C ARG A 33 16.87 11.68 15.53
N SER A 34 17.39 12.88 15.79
CA SER A 34 17.96 13.80 14.77
C SER A 34 18.90 13.11 13.78
N ARG A 35 19.83 12.30 14.31
CA ARG A 35 20.82 11.56 13.52
C ARG A 35 20.22 10.54 12.54
N ASN A 36 18.96 10.16 12.73
CA ASN A 36 18.28 9.13 11.97
C ASN A 36 17.19 9.68 11.03
N VAL A 37 16.93 11.00 11.04
CA VAL A 37 15.92 11.63 10.17
C VAL A 37 16.22 11.33 8.69
N LEU A 38 17.49 11.46 8.28
CA LEU A 38 17.89 11.17 6.90
C LEU A 38 17.59 9.72 6.51
N SER A 39 17.77 8.76 7.43
CA SER A 39 17.43 7.36 7.19
C SER A 39 15.93 7.16 6.96
N VAL A 40 15.08 7.89 7.68
CA VAL A 40 13.62 7.82 7.49
C VAL A 40 13.23 8.30 6.10
N PHE A 41 13.76 9.45 5.69
CA PHE A 41 13.53 9.98 4.34
C PHE A 41 13.99 8.96 3.29
N MET A 42 15.21 8.43 3.42
CA MET A 42 15.71 7.40 2.51
C MET A 42 14.80 6.18 2.44
N HIS A 43 14.23 5.71 3.57
CA HIS A 43 13.27 4.60 3.57
C HIS A 43 11.99 4.95 2.81
N CYS A 44 11.35 6.09 3.10
CA CYS A 44 10.10 6.48 2.46
C CYS A 44 10.24 6.65 0.94
N TYR A 45 11.30 7.34 0.49
CA TYR A 45 11.56 7.54 -0.95
C TYR A 45 11.91 6.21 -1.65
N ALA A 46 12.75 5.38 -1.04
CA ALA A 46 13.12 4.10 -1.64
C ALA A 46 11.93 3.12 -1.71
N ILE A 47 11.09 3.07 -0.67
CA ILE A 47 9.85 2.29 -0.68
C ILE A 47 8.93 2.79 -1.80
N ALA A 48 8.73 4.11 -1.95
CA ALA A 48 7.91 4.63 -3.02
C ALA A 48 8.37 4.15 -4.41
N CYS A 49 9.68 4.20 -4.69
CA CYS A 49 10.23 3.70 -5.94
C CYS A 49 10.03 2.18 -6.11
N VAL A 50 10.43 1.38 -5.12
CA VAL A 50 10.39 -0.08 -5.23
C VAL A 50 8.95 -0.61 -5.26
N MET A 51 8.05 -0.05 -4.47
CA MET A 51 6.63 -0.43 -4.50
C MET A 51 5.98 -0.07 -5.84
N SER A 52 6.32 1.08 -6.44
CA SER A 52 5.81 1.45 -7.78
C SER A 52 6.22 0.42 -8.83
N VAL A 53 7.49 0.00 -8.82
CA VAL A 53 8.00 -1.01 -9.75
C VAL A 53 7.36 -2.38 -9.50
N ALA A 54 7.27 -2.80 -8.24
CA ALA A 54 6.68 -4.09 -7.89
C ALA A 54 5.16 -4.12 -8.16
N TRP A 55 4.47 -2.99 -7.98
CA TRP A 55 3.06 -2.81 -8.34
C TRP A 55 2.84 -2.93 -9.85
N PHE A 56 3.65 -2.22 -10.64
CA PHE A 56 3.65 -2.32 -12.10
C PHE A 56 3.93 -3.76 -12.58
N ALA A 57 4.97 -4.38 -12.05
CA ALA A 57 5.40 -5.70 -12.51
C ALA A 57 4.35 -6.78 -12.19
N LEU A 58 3.85 -6.81 -10.94
CA LEU A 58 3.04 -7.92 -10.45
C LEU A 58 1.86 -7.46 -9.58
N GLY A 59 2.07 -6.50 -8.68
CA GLY A 59 1.11 -6.16 -7.62
C GLY A 59 -0.28 -5.79 -8.13
N TYR A 60 -0.37 -5.04 -9.23
CA TYR A 60 -1.66 -4.69 -9.83
C TYR A 60 -2.43 -5.90 -10.33
N SER A 61 -1.74 -6.84 -11.00
CA SER A 61 -2.36 -8.07 -11.49
C SER A 61 -2.86 -8.95 -10.35
N ILE A 62 -2.09 -9.01 -9.26
CA ILE A 62 -2.45 -9.78 -8.07
C ILE A 62 -3.71 -9.20 -7.43
N ALA A 63 -3.80 -7.87 -7.37
CA ALA A 63 -4.90 -7.15 -6.74
C ALA A 63 -6.18 -7.13 -7.59
N PHE A 64 -6.06 -6.86 -8.89
CA PHE A 64 -7.19 -6.53 -9.78
C PHE A 64 -7.27 -7.39 -11.04
N GLY A 65 -6.64 -8.57 -11.03
CA GLY A 65 -6.88 -9.61 -12.01
C GLY A 65 -8.09 -10.49 -11.66
N ASP A 66 -8.38 -11.44 -12.53
CA ASP A 66 -9.64 -12.19 -12.62
C ASP A 66 -9.50 -13.70 -12.33
N ALA A 67 -8.37 -14.15 -11.76
CA ALA A 67 -8.10 -15.59 -11.65
C ALA A 67 -9.04 -16.37 -10.72
N ASN A 68 -9.16 -16.01 -9.43
CA ASN A 68 -10.09 -16.65 -8.49
C ASN A 68 -10.28 -15.81 -7.22
N ALA A 69 -11.20 -16.21 -6.34
CA ALA A 69 -11.54 -15.49 -5.11
C ALA A 69 -10.35 -15.10 -4.19
N TYR A 70 -9.25 -15.86 -4.20
CA TYR A 70 -8.13 -15.63 -3.29
C TYR A 70 -6.99 -14.82 -3.91
N TRP A 71 -6.93 -14.73 -5.23
CA TRP A 71 -5.77 -14.21 -5.95
C TRP A 71 -6.17 -13.76 -7.36
N GLY A 72 -5.75 -12.55 -7.76
CA GLY A 72 -6.08 -11.98 -9.07
C GLY A 72 -5.32 -12.58 -10.26
N GLY A 73 -4.23 -13.32 -10.03
CA GLY A 73 -3.45 -13.92 -11.14
C GLY A 73 -2.32 -13.02 -11.64
N LEU A 74 -1.68 -13.46 -12.72
CA LEU A 74 -0.59 -12.74 -13.39
C LEU A 74 -0.98 -12.29 -14.83
N GLY A 75 -2.26 -12.38 -15.19
CA GLY A 75 -2.75 -12.02 -16.52
C GLY A 75 -2.57 -10.55 -16.89
N LYS A 76 -2.50 -9.66 -15.89
CA LYS A 76 -2.22 -8.22 -16.05
C LYS A 76 -0.81 -7.83 -15.60
N ALA A 77 0.11 -8.79 -15.47
CA ALA A 77 1.50 -8.49 -15.11
C ALA A 77 2.10 -7.50 -16.13
N PHE A 78 2.87 -6.52 -15.66
CA PHE A 78 3.39 -5.43 -16.50
C PHE A 78 2.31 -4.65 -17.26
N LEU A 79 1.10 -4.55 -16.70
CA LEU A 79 -0.07 -3.97 -17.36
C LEU A 79 -0.45 -4.65 -18.69
N ALA A 80 -0.13 -5.95 -18.82
CA ALA A 80 -0.53 -6.72 -20.00
C ALA A 80 -2.05 -6.63 -20.23
N GLY A 81 -2.43 -6.33 -21.47
CA GLY A 81 -3.83 -6.17 -21.87
C GLY A 81 -4.48 -4.82 -21.51
N VAL A 82 -3.78 -3.94 -20.79
CA VAL A 82 -4.29 -2.59 -20.48
C VAL A 82 -3.89 -1.63 -21.62
N THR A 83 -4.87 -1.08 -22.32
CA THR A 83 -4.68 -0.14 -23.43
C THR A 83 -5.18 1.26 -23.06
N ALA A 84 -5.07 2.21 -23.99
CA ALA A 84 -5.60 3.57 -23.82
C ALA A 84 -7.14 3.60 -23.68
N ASP A 85 -7.83 2.59 -24.18
CA ASP A 85 -9.28 2.47 -24.15
C ASP A 85 -9.80 1.61 -22.98
N SER A 86 -8.90 1.01 -22.20
CA SER A 86 -9.25 0.20 -21.04
C SER A 86 -9.86 1.05 -19.93
N VAL A 87 -10.93 0.55 -19.31
CA VAL A 87 -11.73 1.27 -18.30
C VAL A 87 -11.94 0.42 -17.05
N SER A 88 -11.80 1.04 -15.89
CA SER A 88 -12.22 0.49 -14.58
C SER A 88 -13.30 1.40 -13.99
N GLY A 89 -14.54 0.91 -13.93
CA GLY A 89 -15.70 1.72 -13.55
C GLY A 89 -15.91 2.92 -14.50
N THR A 90 -15.76 4.14 -14.00
CA THR A 90 -15.86 5.38 -14.80
C THR A 90 -14.51 5.96 -15.24
N LEU A 91 -13.40 5.31 -14.87
CA LEU A 91 -12.03 5.84 -15.01
C LEU A 91 -11.24 5.09 -16.10
N PRO A 92 -10.29 5.75 -16.79
CA PRO A 92 -9.25 5.04 -17.53
C PRO A 92 -8.52 4.06 -16.59
N GLU A 93 -8.33 2.81 -17.03
CA GLU A 93 -7.74 1.77 -16.17
C GLU A 93 -6.31 2.14 -15.74
N VAL A 94 -5.55 2.83 -16.60
CA VAL A 94 -4.21 3.35 -16.25
C VAL A 94 -4.25 4.39 -15.11
N LEU A 95 -5.31 5.18 -15.02
CA LEU A 95 -5.50 6.13 -13.92
C LEU A 95 -5.91 5.40 -12.64
N PHE A 96 -6.79 4.41 -12.74
CA PHE A 96 -7.13 3.56 -11.61
C PHE A 96 -5.91 2.82 -11.07
N PHE A 97 -5.06 2.29 -11.95
CA PHE A 97 -3.76 1.70 -11.62
C PHE A 97 -2.88 2.68 -10.83
N ALA A 98 -2.72 3.91 -11.33
CA ALA A 98 -1.90 4.93 -10.69
C ALA A 98 -2.44 5.35 -9.33
N PHE A 99 -3.77 5.51 -9.21
CA PHE A 99 -4.42 5.81 -7.94
C PHE A 99 -4.19 4.70 -6.92
N GLN A 100 -4.45 3.44 -7.27
CA GLN A 100 -4.24 2.29 -6.38
C GLN A 100 -2.77 2.08 -6.01
N MET A 101 -1.84 2.39 -6.92
CA MET A 101 -0.39 2.34 -6.65
C MET A 101 0.00 3.20 -5.44
N THR A 102 -0.65 4.35 -5.23
CA THR A 102 -0.36 5.21 -4.09
C THR A 102 -0.69 4.56 -2.75
N PHE A 103 -1.75 3.74 -2.69
CA PHE A 103 -2.06 2.92 -1.52
C PHE A 103 -1.06 1.77 -1.34
N ALA A 104 -0.62 1.15 -2.44
CA ALA A 104 0.44 0.14 -2.41
C ALA A 104 1.79 0.69 -1.92
N ILE A 105 2.04 1.99 -2.14
CA ILE A 105 3.22 2.70 -1.62
C ILE A 105 3.07 3.00 -0.13
N ILE A 106 1.97 3.64 0.28
CA ILE A 106 1.84 4.15 1.65
C ILE A 106 1.73 3.02 2.68
N THR A 107 1.09 1.91 2.34
CA THR A 107 0.79 0.83 3.28
C THR A 107 2.05 0.20 3.91
N PRO A 108 3.03 -0.30 3.13
CA PRO A 108 4.28 -0.79 3.71
C PRO A 108 5.12 0.34 4.34
N ALA A 109 4.99 1.59 3.89
CA ALA A 109 5.67 2.73 4.51
C ALA A 109 5.17 3.01 5.93
N LEU A 110 3.89 2.77 6.24
CA LEU A 110 3.34 2.86 7.60
C LEU A 110 3.98 1.83 8.56
N ILE A 111 4.46 0.71 8.04
CA ILE A 111 5.11 -0.33 8.86
C ILE A 111 6.50 0.13 9.32
N VAL A 112 7.16 1.02 8.56
CA VAL A 112 8.53 1.50 8.85
C VAL A 112 8.66 2.06 10.26
N GLY A 113 7.63 2.77 10.74
CA GLY A 113 7.61 3.32 12.10
C GLY A 113 7.85 2.26 13.19
N ALA A 114 7.47 1.00 12.96
CA ALA A 114 7.63 -0.08 13.92
C ALA A 114 9.09 -0.48 14.13
N TYR A 115 9.91 -0.45 13.07
CA TYR A 115 11.29 -0.96 13.10
C TYR A 115 12.35 0.11 12.82
N VAL A 116 11.93 1.37 12.67
CA VAL A 116 12.81 2.50 12.41
C VAL A 116 13.96 2.54 13.42
N GLU A 117 15.18 2.80 12.94
CA GLU A 117 16.44 2.80 13.70
C GLU A 117 16.93 1.41 14.18
N ARG A 118 16.24 0.31 13.87
CA ARG A 118 16.53 -1.03 14.41
C ARG A 118 16.79 -2.13 13.38
N VAL A 119 16.65 -1.82 12.10
CA VAL A 119 16.87 -2.76 10.99
C VAL A 119 17.76 -2.13 9.93
N ASN A 120 18.40 -2.96 9.12
CA ASN A 120 19.19 -2.51 7.99
C ASN A 120 18.29 -2.14 6.78
N PHE A 121 18.83 -1.37 5.85
CA PHE A 121 18.10 -0.91 4.67
C PHE A 121 17.64 -2.05 3.75
N GLY A 122 18.47 -3.09 3.60
CA GLY A 122 18.13 -4.26 2.78
C GLY A 122 16.89 -5.00 3.30
N PHE A 123 16.75 -5.13 4.62
CA PHE A 123 15.55 -5.69 5.25
C PHE A 123 14.33 -4.84 4.92
N VAL A 124 14.41 -3.52 5.00
CA VAL A 124 13.28 -2.62 4.67
C VAL A 124 12.78 -2.89 3.25
N LEU A 125 13.68 -2.90 2.26
CA LEU A 125 13.28 -3.11 0.87
C LEU A 125 12.71 -4.51 0.62
N LEU A 126 13.41 -5.55 1.11
CA LEU A 126 12.99 -6.93 0.90
C LEU A 126 11.66 -7.22 1.60
N PHE A 127 11.54 -6.86 2.87
CA PHE A 127 10.33 -7.05 3.65
C PHE A 127 9.16 -6.31 3.02
N SER A 128 9.29 -5.01 2.72
CA SER A 128 8.20 -4.22 2.15
C SER A 128 7.76 -4.76 0.79
N THR A 129 8.69 -5.22 -0.05
CA THR A 129 8.36 -5.75 -1.38
C THR A 129 7.62 -7.08 -1.27
N LEU A 130 8.15 -8.02 -0.48
CA LEU A 130 7.50 -9.32 -0.28
C LEU A 130 6.15 -9.15 0.40
N TRP A 131 6.06 -8.29 1.42
CA TRP A 131 4.82 -8.02 2.12
C TRP A 131 3.78 -7.36 1.21
N MET A 132 4.19 -6.44 0.33
CA MET A 132 3.28 -5.84 -0.64
C MET A 132 2.69 -6.91 -1.59
N LEU A 133 3.53 -7.80 -2.12
CA LEU A 133 3.09 -8.82 -3.08
C LEU A 133 2.33 -9.99 -2.45
N LEU A 134 2.72 -10.41 -1.24
CA LEU A 134 2.20 -11.63 -0.59
C LEU A 134 1.10 -11.35 0.43
N CYS A 135 0.99 -10.13 0.93
CA CYS A 135 -0.02 -9.76 1.92
C CYS A 135 -0.93 -8.66 1.40
N TYR A 136 -0.37 -7.48 1.06
CA TYR A 136 -1.18 -6.34 0.66
C TYR A 136 -2.01 -6.61 -0.61
N ALA A 137 -1.36 -6.98 -1.72
CA ALA A 137 -2.05 -7.17 -2.99
C ALA A 137 -3.11 -8.28 -2.95
N PRO A 138 -2.87 -9.44 -2.27
CA PRO A 138 -3.93 -10.43 -2.04
C PRO A 138 -5.08 -9.89 -1.19
N VAL A 139 -4.82 -9.12 -0.12
CA VAL A 139 -5.89 -8.52 0.69
C VAL A 139 -6.67 -7.47 -0.10
N VAL A 140 -6.01 -6.68 -0.94
CA VAL A 140 -6.69 -5.80 -1.91
C VAL A 140 -7.61 -6.63 -2.80
N HIS A 141 -7.13 -7.76 -3.32
CA HIS A 141 -7.97 -8.63 -4.14
C HIS A 141 -9.21 -9.12 -3.39
N TRP A 142 -9.04 -9.56 -2.15
CA TRP A 142 -10.15 -10.05 -1.33
C TRP A 142 -11.23 -8.99 -1.13
N VAL A 143 -10.84 -7.74 -0.87
CA VAL A 143 -11.76 -6.67 -0.40
C VAL A 143 -12.21 -5.72 -1.51
N TRP A 144 -11.35 -5.41 -2.49
CA TRP A 144 -11.60 -4.45 -3.57
C TRP A 144 -11.54 -5.05 -4.97
N GLY A 145 -10.82 -6.17 -5.15
CA GLY A 145 -10.59 -6.79 -6.45
C GLY A 145 -11.65 -7.80 -6.88
N GLY A 146 -12.81 -7.86 -6.21
CA GLY A 146 -13.84 -8.85 -6.50
C GLY A 146 -13.54 -10.25 -5.95
N GLY A 147 -12.63 -10.36 -4.98
CA GLY A 147 -12.24 -11.62 -4.37
C GLY A 147 -13.16 -12.07 -3.23
N LEU A 148 -12.61 -12.89 -2.33
CA LEU A 148 -13.29 -13.63 -1.26
C LEU A 148 -14.25 -12.78 -0.40
N LEU A 149 -13.88 -11.54 -0.09
CA LEU A 149 -14.62 -10.67 0.84
C LEU A 149 -15.56 -9.69 0.10
N ALA A 150 -15.23 -9.34 -1.14
CA ALA A 150 -16.04 -8.48 -1.99
C ALA A 150 -17.15 -9.25 -2.73
N GLY A 151 -16.85 -10.46 -3.19
CA GLY A 151 -17.63 -11.17 -4.19
C GLY A 151 -17.46 -10.59 -5.60
N ASN A 152 -17.80 -11.40 -6.59
CA ASN A 152 -17.88 -11.03 -8.00
C ASN A 152 -18.89 -11.96 -8.69
N GLU A 153 -20.08 -11.43 -8.98
CA GLU A 153 -21.17 -12.20 -9.58
C GLU A 153 -20.81 -12.74 -10.97
N ASP A 154 -20.13 -11.94 -11.79
CA ASP A 154 -19.70 -12.33 -13.14
C ASP A 154 -18.73 -13.52 -13.12
N ALA A 155 -17.89 -13.60 -12.08
CA ALA A 155 -16.96 -14.70 -11.85
C ALA A 155 -17.55 -15.85 -11.00
N GLY A 156 -18.83 -15.76 -10.60
CA GLY A 156 -19.49 -16.74 -9.72
C GLY A 156 -18.93 -16.78 -8.29
N ILE A 157 -18.21 -15.73 -7.86
CA ILE A 157 -17.61 -15.64 -6.53
C ILE A 157 -18.62 -15.00 -5.57
N GLN A 158 -19.09 -15.79 -4.61
CA GLN A 158 -19.96 -15.28 -3.54
C GLN A 158 -19.12 -14.67 -2.41
N PRO A 159 -19.51 -13.52 -1.84
CA PRO A 159 -18.84 -12.97 -0.67
C PRO A 159 -18.89 -13.96 0.50
N LEU A 160 -17.77 -14.14 1.20
CA LEU A 160 -17.63 -15.09 2.32
C LEU A 160 -18.70 -14.91 3.41
N PHE A 161 -19.13 -13.69 3.67
CA PHE A 161 -20.09 -13.35 4.73
C PHE A 161 -21.52 -13.14 4.20
N GLY A 162 -21.81 -13.55 2.97
CA GLY A 162 -23.12 -13.37 2.33
C GLY A 162 -23.40 -11.95 1.84
N ALA A 163 -22.52 -10.99 2.14
CA ALA A 163 -22.55 -9.63 1.60
C ALA A 163 -21.11 -9.12 1.39
N PRO A 164 -20.88 -8.21 0.43
CA PRO A 164 -19.59 -7.57 0.23
C PRO A 164 -19.10 -6.86 1.50
N THR A 165 -17.83 -7.06 1.85
CA THR A 165 -17.21 -6.39 3.00
C THR A 165 -17.06 -4.90 2.73
N ALA A 166 -17.59 -4.08 3.64
CA ALA A 166 -17.53 -2.63 3.52
C ALA A 166 -16.17 -2.07 3.98
N ASP A 167 -15.28 -1.81 3.03
CA ASP A 167 -14.05 -1.05 3.26
C ASP A 167 -13.88 0.01 2.16
N PHE A 168 -14.26 1.24 2.46
CA PHE A 168 -14.34 2.31 1.46
C PHE A 168 -12.97 2.82 1.00
N ALA A 169 -12.02 2.98 1.93
CA ALA A 169 -10.75 3.66 1.66
C ALA A 169 -9.52 3.03 2.36
N GLY A 170 -9.67 1.82 2.93
CA GLY A 170 -8.54 1.02 3.37
C GLY A 170 -8.45 0.86 4.88
N GLY A 171 -9.57 0.92 5.59
CA GLY A 171 -9.63 0.57 7.01
C GLY A 171 -9.04 -0.82 7.27
N ILE A 172 -9.39 -1.78 6.42
CA ILE A 172 -8.88 -3.14 6.48
C ILE A 172 -7.61 -3.24 5.64
N VAL A 173 -7.70 -2.91 4.34
CA VAL A 173 -6.64 -3.18 3.35
C VAL A 173 -5.34 -2.45 3.66
N VAL A 174 -5.41 -1.23 4.22
CA VAL A 174 -4.25 -0.38 4.52
C VAL A 174 -3.93 -0.41 6.00
N HIS A 175 -4.86 0.05 6.85
CA HIS A 175 -4.55 0.36 8.24
C HIS A 175 -4.45 -0.90 9.10
N GLN A 176 -5.40 -1.82 8.99
CA GLN A 176 -5.41 -3.03 9.81
C GLN A 176 -4.28 -3.99 9.43
N THR A 177 -4.02 -4.18 8.12
CA THR A 177 -2.91 -5.00 7.64
C THR A 177 -1.55 -4.44 8.06
N ALA A 178 -1.30 -3.14 7.85
CA ALA A 178 -0.05 -2.49 8.24
C ALA A 178 0.11 -2.46 9.76
N GLY A 179 -0.96 -2.18 10.50
CA GLY A 179 -0.97 -2.16 11.96
C GLY A 179 -0.63 -3.53 12.57
N LEU A 180 -1.20 -4.61 12.04
CA LEU A 180 -0.89 -5.97 12.50
C LEU A 180 0.56 -6.35 12.16
N ALA A 181 1.03 -6.05 10.95
CA ALA A 181 2.41 -6.29 10.55
C ALA A 181 3.41 -5.52 11.44
N ALA A 182 3.11 -4.24 11.71
CA ALA A 182 3.87 -3.39 12.62
C ALA A 182 3.92 -3.97 14.04
N LEU A 183 2.78 -4.44 14.56
CA LEU A 183 2.70 -5.04 15.89
C LEU A 183 3.53 -6.32 15.98
N ILE A 184 3.39 -7.23 15.01
CA ILE A 184 4.16 -8.48 14.96
C ILE A 184 5.66 -8.19 14.92
N LEU A 185 6.10 -7.27 14.04
CA LEU A 185 7.50 -6.87 13.97
C LEU A 185 8.00 -6.21 15.25
N ALA A 186 7.19 -5.37 15.89
CA ALA A 186 7.55 -4.74 17.15
C ALA A 186 7.73 -5.77 18.28
N VAL A 187 6.88 -6.81 18.33
CA VAL A 187 7.01 -7.93 19.26
C VAL A 187 8.29 -8.74 18.97
N MET A 188 8.54 -9.09 17.70
CA MET A 188 9.72 -9.86 17.30
C MET A 188 11.04 -9.13 17.56
N LEU A 189 11.08 -7.80 17.36
CA LEU A 189 12.27 -6.98 17.63
C LEU A 189 12.50 -6.71 19.12
N GLY A 190 11.48 -6.87 19.96
CA GLY A 190 11.54 -6.58 21.39
C GLY A 190 11.63 -5.09 21.74
N PRO A 191 11.72 -4.76 23.04
CA PRO A 191 11.72 -3.38 23.53
C PRO A 191 13.02 -2.63 23.21
N ARG A 192 12.92 -1.31 23.01
CA ARG A 192 14.07 -0.41 22.88
C ARG A 192 14.85 -0.37 24.20
N ARG A 193 16.19 -0.47 24.13
CA ARG A 193 17.08 -0.42 25.30
C ARG A 193 17.17 0.96 25.95
N ASP A 194 16.99 2.02 25.17
CA ASP A 194 17.22 3.41 25.57
C ASP A 194 15.90 4.20 25.54
N ARG A 195 15.24 4.30 26.71
CA ARG A 195 13.86 4.80 26.89
C ARG A 195 13.76 6.30 27.20
N THR A 196 14.87 6.98 27.50
CA THR A 196 14.85 8.31 28.11
C THR A 196 15.10 9.46 27.13
N LYS A 197 15.21 9.18 25.83
CA LYS A 197 15.51 10.21 24.82
C LYS A 197 14.25 10.69 24.12
N PRO A 198 13.95 12.00 24.16
CA PRO A 198 12.76 12.56 23.51
C PRO A 198 12.87 12.50 21.98
N PRO A 199 11.73 12.57 21.27
CA PRO A 199 11.69 12.67 19.81
C PRO A 199 12.41 13.93 19.30
N HIS A 200 12.91 13.88 18.07
CA HIS A 200 13.72 14.94 17.48
C HIS A 200 12.98 16.28 17.35
N ASN A 201 11.77 16.27 16.81
CA ASN A 201 11.04 17.51 16.52
C ASN A 201 9.52 17.29 16.45
N PRO A 202 8.77 17.56 17.53
CA PRO A 202 7.31 17.48 17.53
C PRO A 202 6.62 18.38 16.50
N GLY A 203 7.27 19.44 16.00
CA GLY A 203 6.68 20.32 14.97
C GLY A 203 6.56 19.68 13.58
N TYR A 204 7.11 18.47 13.37
CA TYR A 204 6.93 17.69 12.14
C TYR A 204 5.77 16.68 12.23
N VAL A 205 5.18 16.52 13.43
CA VAL A 205 4.14 15.53 13.75
C VAL A 205 2.79 16.24 13.80
#